data_AF-A0A6P6QAJ4-F1
#
_entry.id   AF-A0A6P6QAJ4-F1
#
_cell.length_a   1.000
_cell.length_b   1.000
_cell.length_c   1.000
_cell.angle_alpha   90.00
_cell.angle_beta   90.00
_cell.angle_gamma   90.00
#
_symmetry.space_group_name_H-M   'P 1'
#
loop_
_entity.id
_entity.type
_entity.pdbx_description
1 polymer ?
#
loop_
_entity_poly.entity_id
_entity_poly.type
_entity_poly.pdbx_seq_one_letter_code
_entity_poly.pdbx_strand_id
1 'polypeptide(L)'
;MSSSVRVTSFKGPKTVTSKSFITKSCGGSMVFPQKAYSVYGSGLGGNTRISSSSLQYRPGGYGGGYGFGGGYGGGYYGGYAAGILPGGCVVNDFQLNEKATMQNLNDRLASYLEKVRSLEAANAILERQIRECYEKKGPVCQKDYSCYWNTIKDLKDKIKNATLHNANVLLQIDNAKLAADDFRIKYEHEVVMRQSVEADVANLRHLLNQTNMTRADLEMQINCLEEELACMKKNHQEELAALRSQLTCTVNVEVDAAPQQDLNRVLDEIRAHYENIIQKHRREQEEWFKDKTAGFNKEVAISTETIQTTRSQVTELRNTLQSLEIELQSQLSMKAALENSLAETEARYSAMLAGYQNQINMLEAELCQMRASIEQQGRDYALLLDIKTRLEQEICTYRSLLENQDIKTQIPGSTIVISGGSQCSGGSHTITTGGPTVQIKQTTSTSHQIY
;
A
#
# COMPACT_ATOMS: atom_id res chain seq x y z
N MET A 1 78.50 -43.63 18.22
CA MET A 1 78.19 -43.90 19.64
C MET A 1 76.98 -43.06 20.01
N SER A 2 75.81 -43.69 20.09
CA SER A 2 74.57 -43.04 20.55
C SER A 2 74.47 -43.18 22.06
N SER A 3 74.27 -42.05 22.75
CA SER A 3 73.94 -42.01 24.18
C SER A 3 72.83 -41.00 24.41
N SER A 4 71.77 -41.46 25.06
CA SER A 4 70.53 -40.74 25.38
C SER A 4 70.36 -40.74 26.90
N VAL A 5 70.17 -39.59 27.56
CA VAL A 5 69.60 -39.40 28.92
C VAL A 5 69.27 -37.89 29.09
N ARG A 6 68.32 -37.34 29.86
CA ARG A 6 66.94 -37.60 30.34
C ARG A 6 66.60 -36.43 31.31
N VAL A 7 65.47 -35.74 31.09
CA VAL A 7 64.46 -35.12 32.02
C VAL A 7 64.85 -34.44 33.36
N THR A 8 64.29 -33.24 33.63
CA THR A 8 63.51 -32.81 34.85
C THR A 8 62.83 -31.43 34.58
N SER A 9 61.52 -31.27 34.43
CA SER A 9 60.42 -31.05 35.43
C SER A 9 60.59 -29.89 36.43
N PHE A 10 59.73 -28.86 36.34
CA PHE A 10 59.20 -28.13 37.51
C PHE A 10 57.72 -27.75 37.32
N LYS A 11 56.96 -27.83 38.43
CA LYS A 11 55.49 -27.79 38.59
C LYS A 11 54.97 -26.40 39.03
N GLY A 12 53.78 -26.03 38.54
CA GLY A 12 52.65 -25.48 39.33
C GLY A 12 52.58 -23.95 39.54
N PRO A 13 51.38 -23.39 39.88
CA PRO A 13 50.23 -24.06 40.48
C PRO A 13 48.95 -24.09 39.60
N LYS A 14 47.98 -24.87 40.09
CA LYS A 14 46.67 -25.21 39.50
C LYS A 14 45.52 -24.60 40.32
N THR A 15 44.31 -24.70 39.75
CA THR A 15 42.95 -24.71 40.37
C THR A 15 42.34 -23.32 40.62
N VAL A 16 41.05 -23.04 40.47
CA VAL A 16 39.81 -23.83 40.64
C VAL A 16 38.69 -23.32 39.71
N THR A 17 37.90 -24.27 39.21
CA THR A 17 36.51 -24.24 38.74
C THR A 17 35.56 -23.15 39.30
N SER A 18 34.61 -22.69 38.47
CA SER A 18 33.22 -22.47 38.90
C SER A 18 32.24 -22.75 37.76
N LYS A 19 31.22 -23.55 38.11
CA LYS A 19 30.07 -23.96 37.31
C LYS A 19 28.94 -22.93 37.47
N SER A 20 27.99 -23.03 36.53
CA SER A 20 26.52 -23.02 36.72
C SER A 20 25.76 -21.72 37.05
N PHE A 21 24.82 -21.43 36.14
CA PHE A 21 23.38 -21.17 36.33
C PHE A 21 22.94 -20.21 37.43
N ILE A 22 22.54 -18.98 37.05
CA ILE A 22 21.29 -18.36 37.51
C ILE A 22 20.66 -17.60 36.33
N THR A 23 19.67 -18.23 35.71
CA THR A 23 18.60 -17.56 34.97
C THR A 23 17.73 -16.79 35.96
N LYS A 24 17.70 -15.46 35.88
CA LYS A 24 16.59 -14.70 36.48
C LYS A 24 15.48 -14.56 35.45
N SER A 25 14.46 -15.38 35.62
CA SER A 25 13.12 -15.13 35.13
C SER A 25 12.58 -13.87 35.83
N CYS A 26 12.30 -12.82 35.07
CA CYS A 26 11.26 -11.87 35.43
C CYS A 26 10.13 -12.09 34.43
N GLY A 27 9.00 -12.58 34.94
CA GLY A 27 7.81 -12.86 34.17
C GLY A 27 7.21 -11.58 33.63
N GLY A 28 7.20 -11.46 32.31
CA GLY A 28 6.24 -10.66 31.58
C GLY A 28 5.36 -11.63 30.80
N SER A 29 4.07 -11.67 31.12
CA SER A 29 3.08 -12.47 30.39
C SER A 29 3.20 -12.24 28.89
N MET A 30 3.60 -13.29 28.15
CA MET A 30 3.30 -13.37 26.73
C MET A 30 1.80 -13.61 26.58
N VAL A 31 1.06 -12.52 26.36
CA VAL A 31 -0.22 -12.60 25.67
C VAL A 31 0.11 -12.71 24.19
N PHE A 32 -0.13 -13.89 23.62
CA PHE A 32 -0.18 -14.07 22.17
C PHE A 32 -1.22 -13.09 21.59
N PRO A 33 -0.89 -12.22 20.63
CA PRO A 33 -1.91 -11.72 19.73
C PRO A 33 -2.26 -12.85 18.77
N GLN A 34 -3.52 -13.28 18.81
CA GLN A 34 -4.07 -14.11 17.76
C GLN A 34 -4.02 -13.36 16.42
N LYS A 35 -3.36 -14.01 15.44
CA LYS A 35 -3.64 -13.97 14.01
C LYS A 35 -3.98 -12.59 13.43
N ALA A 36 -2.94 -11.84 13.03
CA ALA A 36 -3.09 -10.78 12.03
C ALA A 36 -3.34 -11.43 10.65
N TYR A 37 -4.41 -11.02 9.96
CA TYR A 37 -4.54 -11.26 8.53
C TYR A 37 -3.62 -10.28 7.79
N SER A 38 -2.62 -10.81 7.10
CA SER A 38 -1.79 -10.05 6.16
C SER A 38 -2.65 -9.59 4.98
N VAL A 39 -2.67 -8.29 4.69
CA VAL A 39 -3.05 -7.77 3.37
C VAL A 39 -1.79 -7.21 2.74
N TYR A 40 -1.26 -7.97 1.80
CA TYR A 40 -0.26 -7.51 0.85
C TYR A 40 -1.03 -6.88 -0.33
N GLY A 41 -0.68 -5.66 -0.71
CA GLY A 41 -1.32 -4.94 -1.80
C GLY A 41 -0.29 -4.13 -2.57
N SER A 42 0.51 -4.82 -3.37
CA SER A 42 1.34 -4.21 -4.42
C SER A 42 0.57 -4.24 -5.74
N GLY A 43 0.52 -3.11 -6.43
CA GLY A 43 0.40 -3.04 -7.88
C GLY A 43 -1.01 -3.06 -8.49
N LEU A 44 -1.22 -2.07 -9.36
CA LEU A 44 -2.13 -2.06 -10.52
C LEU A 44 -3.65 -2.07 -10.25
N GLY A 45 -4.26 -0.91 -10.53
CA GLY A 45 -5.60 -0.77 -11.10
C GLY A 45 -6.71 -1.64 -10.50
N GLY A 46 -7.37 -1.15 -9.45
CA GLY A 46 -8.62 -1.73 -8.99
C GLY A 46 -9.19 -1.01 -7.77
N ASN A 47 -10.42 -0.52 -7.86
CA ASN A 47 -11.12 0.16 -6.78
C ASN A 47 -11.20 -0.72 -5.51
N THR A 48 -10.58 -0.26 -4.42
CA THR A 48 -10.79 -0.82 -3.09
C THR A 48 -12.20 -0.46 -2.60
N ARG A 49 -13.17 -1.36 -2.81
CA ARG A 49 -14.53 -1.22 -2.28
C ARG A 49 -14.55 -1.62 -0.81
N ILE A 50 -14.76 -0.65 0.07
CA ILE A 50 -15.14 -0.89 1.47
C ILE A 50 -16.59 -1.37 1.47
N SER A 51 -16.81 -2.64 1.78
CA SER A 51 -18.15 -3.19 2.03
C SER A 51 -18.47 -3.06 3.51
N SER A 52 -19.46 -2.26 3.87
CA SER A 52 -20.04 -2.23 5.21
C SER A 52 -21.06 -3.37 5.35
N SER A 53 -20.67 -4.43 6.06
CA SER A 53 -21.63 -5.43 6.53
C SER A 53 -22.38 -4.87 7.74
N SER A 54 -23.68 -4.57 7.59
CA SER A 54 -24.58 -4.29 8.70
C SER A 54 -24.91 -5.60 9.42
N LEU A 55 -24.17 -5.87 10.49
CA LEU A 55 -24.49 -6.97 11.41
C LEU A 55 -25.65 -6.50 12.30
N GLN A 56 -26.87 -6.95 11.96
CA GLN A 56 -28.03 -6.85 12.84
C GLN A 56 -27.80 -7.73 14.07
N TYR A 57 -27.43 -7.09 15.18
CA TYR A 57 -27.45 -7.70 16.49
C TYR A 57 -28.91 -7.84 16.94
N ARG A 58 -29.42 -9.06 16.82
CA ARG A 58 -30.75 -9.48 17.30
C ARG A 58 -30.58 -9.97 18.74
N PRO A 59 -31.18 -9.34 19.76
CA PRO A 59 -31.21 -9.93 21.09
C PRO A 59 -32.19 -11.11 21.07
N GLY A 60 -31.70 -12.29 21.41
CA GLY A 60 -32.54 -13.43 21.78
C GLY A 60 -33.24 -13.15 23.11
N GLY A 61 -34.52 -13.53 23.19
CA GLY A 61 -35.30 -13.46 24.41
C GLY A 61 -36.72 -13.98 24.20
N TYR A 62 -36.95 -15.20 24.69
CA TYR A 62 -38.23 -15.86 24.96
C TYR A 62 -39.06 -16.38 23.78
N GLY A 63 -38.98 -17.70 23.64
CA GLY A 63 -40.05 -18.51 23.08
C GLY A 63 -41.29 -18.50 23.99
N GLY A 64 -42.43 -18.71 23.36
CA GLY A 64 -43.74 -18.81 23.98
C GLY A 64 -44.76 -18.99 22.88
N GLY A 65 -44.93 -20.23 22.41
CA GLY A 65 -46.04 -20.57 21.52
C GLY A 65 -47.35 -20.54 22.30
N TYR A 66 -48.43 -20.12 21.64
CA TYR A 66 -49.79 -20.64 21.82
C TYR A 66 -50.56 -20.31 20.55
N GLY A 67 -51.03 -21.34 19.86
CA GLY A 67 -52.07 -21.23 18.86
C GLY A 67 -53.45 -21.27 19.51
N PHE A 68 -54.42 -20.60 18.88
CA PHE A 68 -55.89 -20.79 18.94
C PHE A 68 -56.42 -19.77 17.91
N GLY A 69 -57.24 -20.05 16.89
CA GLY A 69 -58.18 -21.14 16.68
C GLY A 69 -59.61 -20.68 16.98
N GLY A 70 -60.42 -20.44 15.93
CA GLY A 70 -61.88 -20.22 15.99
C GLY A 70 -62.30 -18.77 15.71
N GLY A 71 -63.24 -18.42 14.83
CA GLY A 71 -64.38 -19.15 14.27
C GLY A 71 -65.70 -18.69 14.93
N TYR A 72 -66.80 -18.66 14.15
CA TYR A 72 -68.22 -18.37 14.51
C TYR A 72 -68.62 -16.88 14.60
N GLY A 73 -69.69 -16.36 13.99
CA GLY A 73 -70.81 -16.95 13.23
C GLY A 73 -72.16 -16.77 13.94
N GLY A 74 -73.14 -16.10 13.30
CA GLY A 74 -74.58 -16.01 13.67
C GLY A 74 -74.97 -14.69 14.35
N GLY A 75 -75.99 -13.90 13.96
CA GLY A 75 -77.18 -14.13 13.14
C GLY A 75 -78.42 -14.27 14.05
N TYR A 76 -79.32 -13.29 14.11
CA TYR A 76 -80.71 -13.50 14.58
C TYR A 76 -81.70 -12.46 14.01
N TYR A 77 -82.79 -12.98 13.47
CA TYR A 77 -83.97 -12.34 12.89
C TYR A 77 -85.15 -12.47 13.88
N GLY A 78 -86.15 -11.60 13.75
CA GLY A 78 -87.56 -11.99 13.90
C GLY A 78 -88.38 -11.36 15.04
N GLY A 79 -89.61 -10.96 14.70
CA GLY A 79 -90.70 -10.81 15.67
C GLY A 79 -91.84 -9.86 15.27
N TYR A 80 -92.81 -10.36 14.49
CA TYR A 80 -94.15 -9.77 14.32
C TYR A 80 -95.18 -10.55 15.16
N ALA A 81 -96.16 -9.86 15.77
CA ALA A 81 -97.47 -10.38 16.24
C ALA A 81 -98.37 -9.16 16.55
N ALA A 82 -99.50 -8.88 15.87
CA ALA A 82 -100.81 -9.55 15.83
C ALA A 82 -101.65 -9.42 17.12
N GLY A 83 -102.78 -8.68 17.02
CA GLY A 83 -103.84 -8.56 18.04
C GLY A 83 -105.11 -7.95 17.43
N ILE A 84 -106.29 -8.44 17.81
CA ILE A 84 -107.53 -8.61 17.01
C ILE A 84 -108.78 -8.00 17.71
N LEU A 85 -109.64 -7.30 16.93
CA LEU A 85 -111.15 -7.14 16.97
C LEU A 85 -111.88 -6.42 18.15
N PRO A 86 -113.21 -6.08 18.06
CA PRO A 86 -114.18 -6.02 16.92
C PRO A 86 -115.17 -4.81 16.87
N GLY A 87 -115.86 -4.65 15.71
CA GLY A 87 -117.22 -4.08 15.55
C GLY A 87 -117.27 -2.59 15.14
N GLY A 88 -118.02 -2.11 14.14
CA GLY A 88 -119.07 -2.68 13.28
C GLY A 88 -120.14 -1.61 13.08
N CYS A 89 -120.16 -0.88 11.95
CA CYS A 89 -121.37 -0.35 11.31
C CYS A 89 -121.03 0.33 9.97
N VAL A 90 -121.94 0.09 9.03
CA VAL A 90 -121.99 0.51 7.64
C VAL A 90 -122.33 2.00 7.50
N VAL A 91 -122.05 2.51 6.29
CA VAL A 91 -122.48 3.78 5.67
C VAL A 91 -121.48 4.95 5.78
N ASN A 92 -120.67 5.11 4.73
CA ASN A 92 -120.20 6.37 4.10
C ASN A 92 -118.92 6.09 3.29
N ASP A 93 -119.09 5.27 2.26
CA ASP A 93 -118.13 5.06 1.18
C ASP A 93 -117.95 6.39 0.43
N PHE A 94 -116.71 6.76 0.11
CA PHE A 94 -116.21 7.95 -0.63
C PHE A 94 -115.62 9.16 0.13
N GLN A 95 -115.83 9.38 1.44
CA GLN A 95 -115.23 10.55 2.14
C GLN A 95 -114.23 10.22 3.27
N LEU A 96 -114.13 8.95 3.66
CA LEU A 96 -113.14 8.43 4.62
C LEU A 96 -111.77 8.14 4.00
N ASN A 97 -111.70 7.90 2.69
CA ASN A 97 -110.46 7.53 2.01
C ASN A 97 -109.46 8.71 1.98
N GLU A 98 -109.93 9.92 1.64
CA GLU A 98 -109.06 11.10 1.55
C GLU A 98 -108.52 11.50 2.94
N LYS A 99 -109.37 11.48 3.97
CA LYS A 99 -108.95 11.78 5.35
C LYS A 99 -108.02 10.72 5.93
N ALA A 100 -108.26 9.43 5.66
CA ALA A 100 -107.35 8.35 6.07
C ALA A 100 -106.01 8.42 5.34
N THR A 101 -105.99 8.80 4.05
CA THR A 101 -104.74 9.04 3.32
C THR A 101 -103.97 10.25 3.85
N MET A 102 -104.65 11.34 4.21
CA MET A 102 -104.03 12.51 4.85
C MET A 102 -103.52 12.20 6.26
N GLN A 103 -104.23 11.37 7.02
CA GLN A 103 -103.78 10.89 8.32
C GLN A 103 -102.50 10.04 8.17
N ASN A 104 -102.46 9.11 7.21
CA ASN A 104 -101.29 8.27 6.94
C ASN A 104 -100.07 9.09 6.50
N LEU A 105 -100.27 10.12 5.68
CA LEU A 105 -99.22 11.06 5.29
C LEU A 105 -98.71 11.88 6.48
N ASN A 106 -99.61 12.35 7.35
CA ASN A 106 -99.24 13.06 8.57
C ASN A 106 -98.51 12.16 9.57
N ASP A 107 -98.94 10.91 9.74
CA ASP A 107 -98.26 9.93 10.60
C ASP A 107 -96.88 9.58 10.05
N ARG A 108 -96.76 9.48 8.72
CA ARG A 108 -95.47 9.29 8.05
C ARG A 108 -94.58 10.52 8.20
N LEU A 109 -95.10 11.74 8.08
CA LEU A 109 -94.36 12.98 8.32
C LEU A 109 -93.92 13.10 9.78
N ALA A 110 -94.78 12.75 10.74
CA ALA A 110 -94.43 12.68 12.15
C ALA A 110 -93.31 11.66 12.40
N SER A 111 -93.37 10.48 11.78
CA SER A 111 -92.29 9.48 11.86
C SER A 111 -90.98 9.95 11.23
N TYR A 112 -91.04 10.73 10.13
CA TYR A 112 -89.86 11.35 9.54
C TYR A 112 -89.28 12.44 10.44
N LEU A 113 -90.10 13.29 11.05
CA LEU A 113 -89.65 14.31 12.01
C LEU A 113 -89.04 13.67 13.25
N GLU A 114 -89.63 12.60 13.78
CA GLU A 114 -89.07 11.80 14.88
C GLU A 114 -87.70 11.22 14.48
N LYS A 115 -87.60 10.69 13.25
CA LYS A 115 -86.35 10.14 12.74
C LYS A 115 -85.28 11.21 12.56
N VAL A 116 -85.62 12.38 12.02
CA VAL A 116 -84.70 13.52 11.89
C VAL A 116 -84.19 13.95 13.26
N ARG A 117 -85.07 14.12 14.25
CA ARG A 117 -84.67 14.44 15.63
C ARG A 117 -83.74 13.38 16.24
N SER A 118 -84.01 12.10 16.01
CA SER A 118 -83.13 11.02 16.48
C SER A 118 -81.75 11.04 15.83
N LEU A 119 -81.67 11.39 14.54
CA LEU A 119 -80.42 11.51 13.80
C LEU A 119 -79.64 12.76 14.19
N GLU A 120 -80.32 13.87 14.43
CA GLU A 120 -79.72 15.10 14.97
C GLU A 120 -79.13 14.85 16.37
N ALA A 121 -79.85 14.14 17.24
CA ALA A 121 -79.35 13.75 18.55
C ALA A 121 -78.13 12.80 18.45
N ALA A 122 -78.16 11.83 17.54
CA ALA A 122 -77.04 10.93 17.29
C ALA A 122 -75.81 11.67 16.73
N ASN A 123 -76.02 12.61 15.79
CA ASN A 123 -74.94 13.46 15.26
C ASN A 123 -74.33 14.35 16.36
N ALA A 124 -75.15 14.96 17.22
CA ALA A 124 -74.65 15.75 18.35
C ALA A 124 -73.80 14.91 19.33
N ILE A 125 -74.13 13.62 19.52
CA ILE A 125 -73.32 12.69 20.32
C ILE A 125 -72.00 12.36 19.60
N LEU A 126 -72.04 12.05 18.31
CA LEU A 126 -70.84 11.75 17.51
C LEU A 126 -69.88 12.94 17.44
N GLU A 127 -70.40 14.16 17.25
CA GLU A 127 -69.58 15.39 17.28
C GLU A 127 -68.88 15.58 18.62
N ARG A 128 -69.58 15.29 19.73
CA ARG A 128 -68.98 15.34 21.06
C ARG A 128 -67.88 14.31 21.23
N GLN A 129 -68.09 13.08 20.75
CA GLN A 129 -67.09 12.01 20.79
C GLN A 129 -65.87 12.32 19.90
N ILE A 130 -66.08 12.94 18.73
CA ILE A 130 -65.00 13.40 17.86
C ILE A 130 -64.17 14.46 18.59
N ARG A 131 -64.82 15.46 19.20
CA ARG A 131 -64.13 16.51 19.96
C ARG A 131 -63.32 15.93 21.13
N GLU A 132 -63.93 15.03 21.89
CA GLU A 132 -63.26 14.35 23.00
C GLU A 132 -62.10 13.46 22.53
N CYS A 133 -62.21 12.85 21.34
CA CYS A 133 -61.13 12.08 20.71
C CYS A 133 -59.96 12.99 20.28
N TYR A 134 -60.23 14.18 19.76
CA TYR A 134 -59.20 15.17 19.43
C TYR A 134 -58.54 15.78 20.67
N GLU A 135 -59.29 16.02 21.75
CA GLU A 135 -58.73 16.50 23.02
C GLU A 135 -57.88 15.44 23.73
N LYS A 136 -58.32 14.17 23.73
CA LYS A 136 -57.54 13.04 24.29
C LYS A 136 -56.33 12.69 23.45
N LYS A 137 -56.40 12.85 22.12
CA LYS A 137 -55.25 12.89 21.22
C LYS A 137 -54.60 14.27 21.29
N GLY A 138 -54.18 14.69 22.49
CA GLY A 138 -53.31 15.84 22.65
C GLY A 138 -52.12 15.76 21.67
N PRO A 139 -51.47 16.90 21.34
CA PRO A 139 -50.45 16.96 20.32
C PRO A 139 -49.45 15.82 20.54
N VAL A 140 -49.32 14.96 19.53
CA VAL A 140 -48.47 13.75 19.55
C VAL A 140 -47.20 14.11 20.28
N CYS A 141 -47.08 13.61 21.52
CA CYS A 141 -45.99 13.95 22.42
C CYS A 141 -44.68 13.76 21.65
N GLN A 142 -44.05 14.87 21.28
CA GLN A 142 -42.79 14.86 20.55
C GLN A 142 -41.81 14.21 21.51
N LYS A 143 -41.53 12.91 21.31
CA LYS A 143 -40.65 12.15 22.20
C LYS A 143 -39.37 12.95 22.40
N ASP A 144 -39.09 13.38 23.63
CA ASP A 144 -37.92 14.20 23.93
C ASP A 144 -36.64 13.39 23.72
N TYR A 145 -36.05 13.48 22.52
CA TYR A 145 -34.77 12.82 22.20
C TYR A 145 -33.56 13.54 22.81
N SER A 146 -33.79 14.56 23.65
CA SER A 146 -32.78 15.42 24.26
C SER A 146 -31.71 14.65 25.03
N CYS A 147 -32.07 13.54 25.69
CA CYS A 147 -31.12 12.70 26.42
C CYS A 147 -30.12 11.98 25.50
N TYR A 148 -30.51 11.63 24.28
CA TYR A 148 -29.62 10.95 23.32
C TYR A 148 -28.56 11.90 22.76
N TRP A 149 -28.85 13.20 22.63
CA TRP A 149 -27.88 14.17 22.12
C TRP A 149 -26.60 14.24 22.95
N ASN A 150 -26.71 14.16 24.28
CA ASN A 150 -25.55 14.12 25.17
C ASN A 150 -24.73 12.86 24.95
N THR A 151 -25.38 11.68 24.88
CA THR A 151 -24.67 10.42 24.61
C THR A 151 -24.01 10.38 23.24
N ILE A 152 -24.67 10.94 22.21
CA ILE A 152 -24.12 11.04 20.85
C ILE A 152 -22.92 12.00 20.83
N LYS A 153 -23.01 13.12 21.55
CA LYS A 153 -21.91 14.08 21.68
C LYS A 153 -20.71 13.43 22.35
N ASP A 154 -20.91 12.75 23.47
CA ASP A 154 -19.84 12.04 24.19
C ASP A 154 -19.19 10.96 23.32
N LEU A 155 -19.98 10.20 22.56
CA LEU A 155 -19.45 9.20 21.62
C LEU A 155 -18.66 9.85 20.49
N LYS A 156 -19.14 10.96 19.92
CA LYS A 156 -18.41 11.72 18.89
C LYS A 156 -17.09 12.25 19.42
N ASP A 157 -17.07 12.77 20.64
CA ASP A 157 -15.85 13.30 21.24
C ASP A 157 -14.87 12.18 21.61
N LYS A 158 -15.36 11.01 22.06
CA LYS A 158 -14.52 9.81 22.21
C LYS A 158 -13.91 9.36 20.88
N ILE A 159 -14.66 9.35 19.79
CA ILE A 159 -14.15 9.02 18.45
C ILE A 159 -13.06 10.02 18.05
N LYS A 160 -13.31 11.33 18.19
CA LYS A 160 -12.30 12.36 17.89
C LYS A 160 -11.03 12.17 18.70
N ASN A 161 -11.16 11.97 20.02
CA ASN A 161 -10.02 11.74 20.90
C ASN A 161 -9.24 10.47 20.50
N ALA A 162 -9.94 9.39 20.14
CA ALA A 162 -9.31 8.17 19.64
C ALA A 162 -8.59 8.39 18.30
N THR A 163 -9.17 9.18 17.38
CA THR A 163 -8.51 9.52 16.11
C THR A 163 -7.26 10.37 16.31
N LEU A 164 -7.30 11.35 17.23
CA LEU A 164 -6.14 12.17 17.58
C LEU A 164 -5.05 11.34 18.27
N HIS A 165 -5.44 10.44 19.18
CA HIS A 165 -4.51 9.53 19.82
C HIS A 165 -3.84 8.58 18.82
N ASN A 166 -4.60 8.04 17.87
CA ASN A 166 -4.05 7.20 16.79
C ASN A 166 -3.05 8.00 15.94
N ALA A 167 -3.39 9.23 15.52
CA ALA A 167 -2.48 10.10 14.79
C ALA A 167 -1.20 10.40 15.59
N ASN A 168 -1.30 10.65 16.90
CA ASN A 168 -0.14 10.86 17.76
C ASN A 168 0.76 9.61 17.83
N VAL A 169 0.17 8.43 18.00
CA VAL A 169 0.91 7.16 18.02
C VAL A 169 1.62 6.92 16.68
N LEU A 170 0.97 7.21 15.54
CA LEU A 170 1.60 7.12 14.22
C LEU A 170 2.82 8.04 14.11
N LEU A 171 2.70 9.30 14.55
CA LEU A 171 3.84 10.22 14.57
C LEU A 171 4.98 9.74 15.48
N GLN A 172 4.67 9.14 16.63
CA GLN A 172 5.69 8.55 17.51
C GLN A 172 6.37 7.35 16.86
N ILE A 173 5.62 6.51 16.14
CA ILE A 173 6.19 5.38 15.37
C ILE A 173 7.13 5.91 14.29
N ASP A 174 6.72 6.93 13.54
CA ASP A 174 7.54 7.49 12.47
C ASP A 174 8.78 8.18 13.03
N ASN A 175 8.67 8.90 14.15
CA ASN A 175 9.82 9.47 14.85
C ASN A 175 10.80 8.38 15.34
N ALA A 176 10.28 7.30 15.94
CA ALA A 176 11.11 6.19 16.40
C ALA A 176 11.80 5.47 15.24
N LYS A 177 11.14 5.32 14.09
CA LYS A 177 11.74 4.77 12.86
C LYS A 177 12.85 5.68 12.32
N LEU A 178 12.61 6.98 12.21
CA LEU A 178 13.63 7.93 11.78
C LEU A 178 14.85 7.92 12.71
N ALA A 179 14.63 7.88 14.03
CA ALA A 179 15.73 7.76 15.00
C ALA A 179 16.48 6.43 14.84
N ALA A 180 15.78 5.33 14.59
CA ALA A 180 16.42 4.03 14.35
C ALA A 180 17.26 4.03 13.06
N ASP A 181 16.77 4.66 11.99
CA ASP A 181 17.51 4.82 10.74
C ASP A 181 18.74 5.72 10.91
N ASP A 182 18.62 6.82 11.67
CA ASP A 182 19.77 7.68 12.02
C ASP A 182 20.85 6.89 12.79
N PHE A 183 20.46 6.05 13.75
CA PHE A 183 21.40 5.20 14.47
C PHE A 183 22.01 4.12 13.58
N ARG A 184 21.24 3.56 12.64
CA ARG A 184 21.73 2.58 11.67
C ARG A 184 22.80 3.18 10.78
N ILE A 185 22.57 4.37 10.20
CA ILE A 185 23.55 5.06 9.36
C ILE A 185 24.82 5.39 10.16
N LYS A 186 24.67 5.90 11.39
CA LYS A 186 25.81 6.17 12.28
C LYS A 186 26.62 4.91 12.59
N TYR A 187 25.94 3.79 12.85
CA TYR A 187 26.59 2.51 13.07
C TYR A 187 27.34 2.01 11.84
N GLU A 188 26.73 2.08 10.65
CA GLU A 188 27.37 1.71 9.39
C GLU A 188 28.63 2.56 9.13
N HIS A 189 28.54 3.87 9.35
CA HIS A 189 29.70 4.77 9.24
C HIS A 189 30.81 4.42 10.24
N GLU A 190 30.47 4.19 11.51
CA GLU A 190 31.43 3.80 12.55
C GLU A 190 32.11 2.47 12.22
N VAL A 191 31.36 1.49 11.70
CA VAL A 191 31.93 0.20 11.28
C VAL A 191 32.95 0.38 10.16
N VAL A 192 32.64 1.20 9.15
CA VAL A 192 33.57 1.48 8.04
C VAL A 192 34.83 2.17 8.54
N MET A 193 34.69 3.19 9.40
CA MET A 193 35.82 3.89 10.03
C MET A 193 36.66 2.95 10.90
N ARG A 194 36.01 2.05 11.65
CA ARG A 194 36.70 1.04 12.46
C ARG A 194 37.50 0.08 11.58
N GLN A 195 36.91 -0.39 10.47
CA GLN A 195 37.59 -1.27 9.52
C GLN A 195 38.80 -0.60 8.86
N SER A 196 38.71 0.69 8.50
CA SER A 196 39.86 1.40 7.95
C SER A 196 40.99 1.54 8.97
N VAL A 197 40.68 1.90 10.21
CA VAL A 197 41.67 2.00 11.29
C VAL A 197 42.27 0.62 11.61
N GLU A 198 41.47 -0.45 11.61
CA GLU A 198 41.98 -1.80 11.79
C GLU A 198 42.93 -2.24 10.67
N ALA A 199 42.63 -1.88 9.42
CA ALA A 199 43.51 -2.12 8.29
C ALA A 199 44.84 -1.36 8.44
N ASP A 200 44.79 -0.09 8.85
CA ASP A 200 45.99 0.72 9.11
C ASP A 200 46.84 0.13 10.24
N VAL A 201 46.22 -0.30 11.34
CA VAL A 201 46.92 -0.97 12.45
C VAL A 201 47.57 -2.28 12.00
N ALA A 202 46.89 -3.07 11.16
CA ALA A 202 47.46 -4.28 10.59
C ALA A 202 48.67 -3.98 9.68
N ASN A 203 48.58 -2.94 8.84
CA ASN A 203 49.66 -2.49 7.98
C ASN A 203 50.87 -1.99 8.80
N LEU A 204 50.63 -1.21 9.86
CA LEU A 204 51.69 -0.76 10.77
C LEU A 204 52.37 -1.93 11.50
N ARG A 205 51.61 -2.94 11.92
CA ARG A 205 52.18 -4.18 12.49
C ARG A 205 53.03 -4.93 11.47
N HIS A 206 52.59 -5.01 10.22
CA HIS A 206 53.38 -5.60 9.13
C HIS A 206 54.69 -4.83 8.90
N LEU A 207 54.63 -3.50 8.84
CA LEU A 207 55.81 -2.65 8.67
C LEU A 207 56.79 -2.78 9.84
N LEU A 208 56.29 -2.87 11.07
CA LEU A 208 57.11 -3.13 12.26
C LEU A 208 57.81 -4.49 12.15
N ASN A 209 57.09 -5.54 11.76
CA ASN A 209 57.68 -6.87 11.57
C ASN A 209 58.75 -6.86 10.47
N GLN A 210 58.48 -6.21 9.33
CA GLN A 210 59.44 -6.05 8.25
C GLN A 210 60.71 -5.30 8.71
N THR A 211 60.54 -4.24 9.49
CA THR A 211 61.66 -3.47 10.05
C THR A 211 62.45 -4.28 11.08
N ASN A 212 61.78 -5.11 11.88
CA ASN A 212 62.46 -6.00 12.82
C ASN A 212 63.25 -7.10 12.09
N MET A 213 62.72 -7.62 10.97
CA MET A 213 63.46 -8.58 10.12
C MET A 213 64.70 -7.93 9.52
N THR A 214 64.60 -6.74 8.91
CA THR A 214 65.76 -6.05 8.36
C THR A 214 66.78 -5.68 9.43
N ARG A 215 66.32 -5.30 10.63
CA ARG A 215 67.20 -5.10 11.78
C ARG A 215 67.95 -6.37 12.15
N ALA A 216 67.26 -7.51 12.27
CA ALA A 216 67.89 -8.80 12.58
C ALA A 216 68.91 -9.22 11.51
N ASP A 217 68.60 -8.99 10.23
CA ASP A 217 69.53 -9.26 9.12
C ASP A 217 70.79 -8.40 9.22
N LEU A 218 70.66 -7.12 9.56
CA LEU A 218 71.80 -6.22 9.77
C LEU A 218 72.61 -6.58 11.03
N GLU A 219 71.95 -6.94 12.13
CA GLU A 219 72.63 -7.45 13.33
C GLU A 219 73.43 -8.72 13.03
N MET A 220 72.90 -9.63 12.21
CA MET A 220 73.63 -10.82 11.75
C MET A 220 74.85 -10.44 10.91
N GLN A 221 74.73 -9.51 9.96
CA GLN A 221 75.86 -9.03 9.15
C GLN A 221 76.95 -8.39 10.01
N ILE A 222 76.58 -7.60 11.03
CA ILE A 222 77.53 -7.01 11.98
C ILE A 222 78.26 -8.11 12.73
N ASN A 223 77.55 -9.10 13.28
CA ASN A 223 78.16 -10.22 14.01
C ASN A 223 79.13 -11.01 13.10
N CYS A 224 78.75 -11.29 11.85
CA CYS A 224 79.64 -11.96 10.89
C CYS A 224 80.92 -11.15 10.63
N LEU A 225 80.81 -9.84 10.42
CA LEU A 225 81.99 -8.97 10.22
C LEU A 225 82.87 -8.87 11.46
N GLU A 226 82.29 -8.87 12.66
CA GLU A 226 83.03 -8.90 13.92
C GLU A 226 83.80 -10.22 14.09
N GLU A 227 83.19 -11.36 13.74
CA GLU A 227 83.81 -12.68 13.73
C GLU A 227 84.97 -12.75 12.71
N GLU A 228 84.77 -12.25 11.50
CA GLU A 228 85.82 -12.16 10.47
C GLU A 228 87.01 -11.30 10.94
N LEU A 229 86.73 -10.14 11.54
CA LEU A 229 87.76 -9.26 12.09
C LEU A 229 88.53 -9.93 13.23
N ALA A 230 87.84 -10.66 14.12
CA ALA A 230 88.47 -11.43 15.18
C ALA A 230 89.37 -12.54 14.62
N CYS A 231 88.91 -13.26 13.59
CA CYS A 231 89.68 -14.27 12.89
C CYS A 231 90.95 -13.69 12.26
N MET A 232 90.84 -12.57 11.54
CA MET A 232 91.99 -11.89 10.92
C MET A 232 93.01 -11.40 11.96
N LYS A 233 92.55 -10.83 13.09
CA LYS A 233 93.45 -10.43 14.19
C LYS A 233 94.19 -11.62 14.78
N LYS A 234 93.51 -12.74 14.98
CA LYS A 234 94.11 -13.98 15.50
C LYS A 234 95.14 -14.53 14.51
N ASN A 235 94.80 -14.62 13.23
CA ASN A 235 95.72 -15.07 12.17
C ASN A 235 96.96 -14.17 12.12
N HIS A 236 96.79 -12.85 12.13
CA HIS A 236 97.92 -11.92 12.14
C HIS A 236 98.81 -12.10 13.37
N GLN A 237 98.23 -12.33 14.54
CA GLN A 237 98.98 -12.59 15.76
C GLN A 237 99.77 -13.90 15.67
N GLU A 238 99.19 -14.95 15.09
CA GLU A 238 99.86 -16.23 14.83
C GLU A 238 100.99 -16.09 13.79
N GLU A 239 100.76 -15.36 12.70
CA GLU A 239 101.77 -15.05 11.68
C GLU A 239 102.94 -14.22 12.25
N LEU A 240 102.67 -13.20 13.06
CA LEU A 240 103.72 -12.45 13.74
C LEU A 240 104.51 -13.32 14.71
N ALA A 241 103.87 -14.27 15.39
CA ALA A 241 104.56 -15.23 16.25
C ALA A 241 105.45 -16.17 15.42
N ALA A 242 104.97 -16.64 14.26
CA ALA A 242 105.74 -17.46 13.32
C ALA A 242 106.90 -16.70 12.65
N LEU A 243 106.71 -15.44 12.29
CA LEU A 243 107.78 -14.59 11.74
C LEU A 243 108.84 -14.29 12.80
N ARG A 244 108.44 -14.03 14.06
CA ARG A 244 109.40 -13.86 15.17
C ARG A 244 110.20 -15.13 15.44
N SER A 245 109.63 -16.32 15.25
CA SER A 245 110.35 -17.58 15.36
C SER A 245 111.25 -17.87 14.15
N GLN A 246 110.90 -17.38 12.95
CA GLN A 246 111.79 -17.45 11.77
C GLN A 246 112.94 -16.43 11.82
N LEU A 247 112.70 -15.20 12.28
CA LEU A 247 113.72 -14.14 12.42
C LEU A 247 114.78 -14.45 13.50
N THR A 248 114.58 -15.49 14.32
CA THR A 248 115.62 -16.03 15.20
C THR A 248 116.64 -16.92 14.47
N CYS A 249 116.48 -17.13 13.16
CA CYS A 249 117.39 -17.89 12.30
C CYS A 249 117.70 -17.10 11.01
N THR A 250 118.46 -16.01 11.12
CA THR A 250 119.08 -15.37 9.95
C THR A 250 120.58 -15.24 10.17
N VAL A 251 121.32 -16.20 9.61
CA VAL A 251 122.77 -16.16 9.39
C VAL A 251 123.00 -15.40 8.08
N ASN A 252 123.59 -14.21 8.18
CA ASN A 252 124.12 -13.48 7.03
C ASN A 252 125.24 -14.29 6.38
N VAL A 253 125.11 -14.61 5.09
CA VAL A 253 126.21 -15.12 4.26
C VAL A 253 126.26 -14.28 2.99
N GLU A 254 127.21 -13.37 2.95
CA GLU A 254 127.67 -12.69 1.73
C GLU A 254 128.56 -13.67 0.96
N VAL A 255 128.19 -13.99 -0.28
CA VAL A 255 129.05 -14.72 -1.22
C VAL A 255 129.17 -13.90 -2.49
N ASP A 256 130.40 -13.55 -2.80
CA ASP A 256 130.84 -12.75 -3.94
C ASP A 256 131.22 -13.65 -5.15
N ALA A 257 131.00 -13.04 -6.33
CA ALA A 257 131.62 -13.22 -7.63
C ALA A 257 131.26 -14.40 -8.56
N ALA A 258 130.69 -14.05 -9.73
CA ALA A 258 131.08 -14.54 -11.06
C ALA A 258 130.50 -13.66 -12.22
N PRO A 259 131.04 -13.72 -13.46
CA PRO A 259 131.14 -12.60 -14.40
C PRO A 259 129.84 -12.22 -15.13
N GLN A 260 129.73 -10.92 -15.46
CA GLN A 260 128.60 -10.25 -16.13
C GLN A 260 127.96 -11.05 -17.27
N GLN A 261 126.74 -11.53 -17.01
CA GLN A 261 125.69 -11.56 -18.04
C GLN A 261 125.37 -10.10 -18.39
N ASP A 262 125.11 -9.76 -19.65
CA ASP A 262 124.72 -8.39 -20.05
C ASP A 262 123.51 -7.94 -19.23
N LEU A 263 123.76 -7.24 -18.12
CA LEU A 263 122.74 -6.86 -17.15
C LEU A 263 121.65 -6.03 -17.84
N ASN A 264 122.06 -5.20 -18.81
CA ASN A 264 121.14 -4.42 -19.61
C ASN A 264 120.13 -5.30 -20.37
N ARG A 265 120.57 -6.43 -20.95
CA ARG A 265 119.67 -7.33 -21.67
C ARG A 265 118.68 -8.02 -20.73
N VAL A 266 119.13 -8.51 -19.59
CA VAL A 266 118.25 -9.15 -18.59
C VAL A 266 117.29 -8.12 -17.97
N LEU A 267 117.76 -6.90 -17.69
CA LEU A 267 116.92 -5.80 -17.21
C LEU A 267 115.90 -5.36 -18.26
N ASP A 268 116.26 -5.36 -19.55
CA ASP A 268 115.33 -5.05 -20.65
C ASP A 268 114.31 -6.17 -20.86
N GLU A 269 114.70 -7.44 -20.75
CA GLU A 269 113.77 -8.59 -20.77
C GLU A 269 112.80 -8.55 -19.59
N ILE A 270 113.26 -8.22 -18.38
CA ILE A 270 112.42 -8.04 -17.19
C ILE A 270 111.47 -6.84 -17.36
N ARG A 271 111.98 -5.71 -17.88
CA ARG A 271 111.16 -4.52 -18.17
C ARG A 271 110.09 -4.83 -19.22
N ALA A 272 110.45 -5.54 -20.29
CA ALA A 272 109.51 -5.97 -21.31
C ALA A 272 108.46 -6.95 -20.77
N HIS A 273 108.84 -7.86 -19.87
CA HIS A 273 107.91 -8.79 -19.21
C HIS A 273 106.89 -8.05 -18.33
N TYR A 274 107.34 -7.10 -17.50
CA TYR A 274 106.43 -6.28 -16.69
C TYR A 274 105.56 -5.36 -17.54
N GLU A 275 106.11 -4.75 -18.59
CA GLU A 275 105.34 -3.93 -19.53
C GLU A 275 104.22 -4.76 -20.19
N ASN A 276 104.51 -6.00 -20.59
CA ASN A 276 103.53 -6.90 -21.17
C ASN A 276 102.44 -7.30 -20.15
N ILE A 277 102.82 -7.58 -18.90
CA ILE A 277 101.87 -7.86 -17.81
C ILE A 277 100.96 -6.65 -17.54
N ILE A 278 101.53 -5.44 -17.46
CA ILE A 278 100.78 -4.21 -17.24
C ILE A 278 99.83 -3.95 -18.41
N GLN A 279 100.28 -4.13 -19.65
CA GLN A 279 99.44 -3.99 -20.84
C GLN A 279 98.32 -5.04 -20.89
N LYS A 280 98.60 -6.27 -20.47
CA LYS A 280 97.60 -7.34 -20.38
C LYS A 280 96.54 -6.99 -19.33
N HIS A 281 96.95 -6.61 -18.12
CA HIS A 281 96.02 -6.19 -17.07
C HIS A 281 95.21 -4.96 -17.46
N ARG A 282 95.81 -3.98 -18.13
CA ARG A 282 95.08 -2.81 -18.65
C ARG A 282 93.99 -3.23 -19.63
N ARG A 283 94.33 -4.13 -20.57
CA ARG A 283 93.37 -4.65 -21.55
C ARG A 283 92.25 -5.45 -20.90
N GLU A 284 92.57 -6.32 -19.95
CA GLU A 284 91.59 -7.10 -19.18
C GLU A 284 90.66 -6.20 -18.37
N GLN A 285 91.18 -5.13 -17.75
CA GLN A 285 90.36 -4.13 -17.05
C GLN A 285 89.45 -3.37 -18.03
N GLU A 286 89.99 -2.89 -19.16
CA GLU A 286 89.20 -2.20 -20.19
C GLU A 286 88.07 -3.11 -20.74
N GLU A 287 88.36 -4.38 -20.98
CA GLU A 287 87.38 -5.36 -21.45
C GLU A 287 86.33 -5.67 -20.39
N TRP A 288 86.73 -5.84 -19.13
CA TRP A 288 85.81 -6.01 -18.00
C TRP A 288 84.90 -4.80 -17.81
N PHE A 289 85.43 -3.58 -17.89
CA PHE A 289 84.62 -2.35 -17.82
C PHE A 289 83.65 -2.22 -18.99
N LYS A 290 84.09 -2.55 -20.20
CA LYS A 290 83.23 -2.58 -21.40
C LYS A 290 82.10 -3.59 -21.25
N ASP A 291 82.39 -4.81 -20.81
CA ASP A 291 81.39 -5.85 -20.58
C ASP A 291 80.38 -5.43 -19.51
N LYS A 292 80.85 -4.90 -18.38
CA LYS A 292 79.97 -4.43 -17.30
C LYS A 292 79.08 -3.26 -17.73
N THR A 293 79.64 -2.32 -18.50
CA THR A 293 78.90 -1.15 -19.01
C THR A 293 77.91 -1.57 -20.11
N ALA A 294 78.26 -2.55 -20.95
CA ALA A 294 77.35 -3.13 -21.94
C ALA A 294 76.17 -3.85 -21.27
N GLY A 295 76.42 -4.65 -20.23
CA GLY A 295 75.38 -5.29 -19.43
C GLY A 295 74.44 -4.27 -18.77
N PHE A 296 74.99 -3.25 -18.13
CA PHE A 296 74.22 -2.18 -17.51
C PHE A 296 73.38 -1.39 -18.54
N ASN A 297 73.95 -1.01 -19.68
CA ASN A 297 73.22 -0.32 -20.74
C ASN A 297 72.06 -1.16 -21.30
N LYS A 298 72.25 -2.49 -21.41
CA LYS A 298 71.18 -3.40 -21.82
C LYS A 298 70.05 -3.46 -20.80
N GLU A 299 70.39 -3.54 -19.51
CA GLU A 299 69.40 -3.54 -18.43
C GLU A 299 68.63 -2.20 -18.36
N VAL A 300 69.32 -1.07 -18.51
CA VAL A 300 68.70 0.26 -18.59
C VAL A 300 67.78 0.38 -19.79
N ALA A 301 68.17 -0.15 -20.96
CA ALA A 301 67.32 -0.16 -22.15
C ALA A 301 66.05 -0.98 -21.94
N ILE A 302 66.16 -2.19 -21.40
CA ILE A 302 65.01 -3.06 -21.08
C ILE A 302 64.12 -2.37 -20.03
N SER A 303 64.70 -1.83 -18.97
CA SER A 303 63.96 -1.11 -17.93
C SER A 303 63.20 0.10 -18.52
N THR A 304 63.85 0.87 -19.39
CA THR A 304 63.21 2.01 -20.06
C THR A 304 62.05 1.58 -20.97
N GLU A 305 62.22 0.49 -21.73
CA GLU A 305 61.16 -0.09 -22.56
C GLU A 305 59.97 -0.59 -21.73
N THR A 306 60.24 -1.29 -20.61
CA THR A 306 59.17 -1.75 -19.70
C THR A 306 58.42 -0.57 -19.05
N ILE A 307 59.12 0.51 -18.70
CA ILE A 307 58.49 1.74 -18.18
C ILE A 307 57.65 2.41 -19.26
N GLN A 308 58.12 2.48 -20.51
CA GLN A 308 57.35 3.08 -21.60
C GLN A 308 56.10 2.26 -21.95
N THR A 309 56.22 0.93 -22.03
CA THR A 309 55.09 0.03 -22.31
C THR A 309 54.05 0.08 -21.20
N THR A 310 54.45 -0.02 -19.93
CA THR A 310 53.51 0.12 -18.80
C THR A 310 52.86 1.49 -18.75
N ARG A 311 53.60 2.58 -19.03
CA ARG A 311 53.03 3.92 -19.14
C ARG A 311 51.98 4.01 -20.24
N SER A 312 52.24 3.40 -21.41
CA SER A 312 51.28 3.37 -22.53
C SER A 312 50.01 2.58 -22.19
N GLN A 313 50.14 1.42 -21.53
CA GLN A 313 49.00 0.63 -21.05
C GLN A 313 48.16 1.39 -20.02
N VAL A 314 48.80 2.11 -19.09
CA VAL A 314 48.09 2.95 -18.11
C VAL A 314 47.33 4.08 -18.81
N THR A 315 47.91 4.72 -19.84
CA THR A 315 47.19 5.75 -20.60
C THR A 315 46.02 5.18 -21.40
N GLU A 316 46.17 4.01 -22.00
CA GLU A 316 45.09 3.33 -22.72
C GLU A 316 43.96 2.95 -21.77
N LEU A 317 44.27 2.34 -20.62
CA LEU A 317 43.28 2.01 -19.59
C LEU A 317 42.54 3.26 -19.10
N ARG A 318 43.25 4.39 -18.88
CA ARG A 318 42.60 5.66 -18.52
C ARG A 318 41.65 6.17 -19.61
N ASN A 319 42.03 6.08 -20.88
CA ASN A 319 41.17 6.48 -22.00
C ASN A 319 39.94 5.58 -22.11
N THR A 320 40.10 4.25 -21.94
CA THR A 320 38.96 3.32 -21.95
C THR A 320 38.00 3.56 -20.78
N LEU A 321 38.52 3.86 -19.58
CA LEU A 321 37.71 4.21 -18.42
C LEU A 321 36.90 5.47 -18.68
N GLN A 322 37.54 6.53 -19.17
CA GLN A 322 36.84 7.78 -19.52
C GLN A 322 35.77 7.56 -20.59
N SER A 323 36.05 6.75 -21.61
CA SER A 323 35.07 6.40 -22.64
C SER A 323 33.87 5.64 -22.07
N LEU A 324 34.10 4.68 -21.18
CA LEU A 324 33.04 3.93 -20.50
C LEU A 324 32.23 4.81 -19.54
N GLU A 325 32.87 5.77 -18.88
CA GLU A 325 32.20 6.73 -18.00
C GLU A 325 31.30 7.68 -18.80
N ILE A 326 31.76 8.17 -19.96
CA ILE A 326 30.94 8.97 -20.88
C ILE A 326 29.75 8.15 -21.39
N GLU A 327 29.96 6.89 -21.76
CA GLU A 327 28.88 6.00 -22.19
C GLU A 327 27.89 5.73 -21.05
N LEU A 328 28.36 5.55 -19.82
CA LEU A 328 27.48 5.41 -18.67
C LEU A 328 26.61 6.67 -18.47
N GLN A 329 27.21 7.86 -18.56
CA GLN A 329 26.46 9.12 -18.44
C GLN A 329 25.47 9.31 -19.60
N SER A 330 25.83 8.93 -20.83
CA SER A 330 24.93 9.00 -21.98
C SER A 330 23.73 8.07 -21.79
N GLN A 331 23.95 6.83 -21.34
CA GLN A 331 22.89 5.86 -21.07
C GLN A 331 21.98 6.30 -19.92
N LEU A 332 22.54 6.89 -18.85
CA LEU A 332 21.73 7.47 -17.77
C LEU A 332 20.85 8.63 -18.28
N SER A 333 21.38 9.49 -19.14
CA SER A 333 20.60 10.58 -19.74
C SER A 333 19.50 10.06 -20.67
N MET A 334 19.77 9.01 -21.45
CA MET A 334 18.79 8.35 -22.31
C MET A 334 17.68 7.69 -21.50
N LYS A 335 18.04 6.97 -20.42
CA LYS A 335 17.08 6.38 -19.49
C LYS A 335 16.15 7.44 -18.91
N ALA A 336 16.70 8.55 -18.40
CA ALA A 336 15.90 9.62 -17.82
C ALA A 336 14.94 10.25 -18.85
N ALA A 337 15.38 10.43 -20.10
CA ALA A 337 14.53 10.92 -21.17
C ALA A 337 13.38 9.95 -21.49
N LEU A 338 13.64 8.64 -21.53
CA LEU A 338 12.62 7.60 -21.75
C LEU A 338 11.63 7.52 -20.59
N GLU A 339 12.10 7.57 -19.34
CA GLU A 339 11.23 7.60 -18.15
C GLU A 339 10.32 8.83 -18.15
N ASN A 340 10.85 10.00 -18.53
CA ASN A 340 10.06 11.23 -18.63
C ASN A 340 9.02 11.15 -19.77
N SER A 341 9.39 10.60 -20.92
CA SER A 341 8.44 10.37 -22.03
C SER A 341 7.34 9.39 -21.64
N LEU A 342 7.68 8.31 -20.93
CA LEU A 342 6.70 7.36 -20.39
C LEU A 342 5.73 8.08 -19.44
N ALA A 343 6.25 8.81 -18.45
CA ALA A 343 5.42 9.56 -17.51
C ALA A 343 4.51 10.60 -18.19
N GLU A 344 5.01 11.31 -19.21
CA GLU A 344 4.21 12.24 -20.01
C GLU A 344 3.08 11.53 -20.76
N THR A 345 3.36 10.39 -21.38
CA THR A 345 2.33 9.61 -22.08
C THR A 345 1.27 9.06 -21.11
N GLU A 346 1.68 8.52 -19.96
CA GLU A 346 0.78 8.05 -18.91
C GLU A 346 -0.10 9.18 -18.38
N ALA A 347 0.48 10.36 -18.11
CA ALA A 347 -0.26 11.54 -17.69
C ALA A 347 -1.28 11.99 -18.74
N ARG A 348 -0.90 11.99 -20.03
CA ARG A 348 -1.79 12.32 -21.15
C ARG A 348 -2.96 11.34 -21.25
N TYR A 349 -2.70 10.04 -21.16
CA TYR A 349 -3.76 9.02 -21.20
C TYR A 349 -4.66 9.09 -19.97
N SER A 350 -4.10 9.32 -18.78
CA SER A 350 -4.87 9.53 -17.55
C SER A 350 -5.81 10.73 -17.66
N ALA A 351 -5.32 11.86 -18.19
CA ALA A 351 -6.15 13.04 -18.45
C ALA A 351 -7.26 12.77 -19.47
N MET A 352 -6.97 12.02 -20.54
CA MET A 352 -7.97 11.62 -21.54
C MET A 352 -9.05 10.71 -20.94
N LEU A 353 -8.65 9.72 -20.13
CA LEU A 353 -9.58 8.83 -19.42
C LEU A 353 -10.46 9.60 -18.43
N ALA A 354 -9.90 10.56 -17.69
CA ALA A 354 -10.66 11.44 -16.81
C ALA A 354 -11.66 12.30 -17.60
N GLY A 355 -11.27 12.79 -18.78
CA GLY A 355 -12.14 13.50 -19.71
C GLY A 355 -13.33 12.64 -20.17
N TYR A 356 -13.08 11.40 -20.59
CA TYR A 356 -14.15 10.47 -20.97
C TYR A 356 -15.06 10.10 -19.80
N GLN A 357 -14.50 9.87 -18.60
CA GLN A 357 -15.32 9.61 -17.41
C GLN A 357 -16.22 10.80 -17.08
N ASN A 358 -15.74 12.04 -17.20
CA ASN A 358 -16.55 13.23 -17.02
C ASN A 358 -17.68 13.31 -18.05
N GLN A 359 -17.41 12.99 -19.32
CA GLN A 359 -18.44 12.97 -20.36
C GLN A 359 -19.50 11.89 -20.07
N ILE A 360 -19.09 10.70 -19.62
CA ILE A 360 -20.01 9.64 -19.19
C ILE A 360 -20.88 10.14 -18.03
N ASN A 361 -20.29 10.73 -17.00
CA ASN A 361 -21.03 11.24 -15.84
C ASN A 361 -22.06 12.31 -16.25
N MET A 362 -21.70 13.21 -17.18
CA MET A 362 -22.62 14.23 -17.71
C MET A 362 -23.80 13.59 -18.45
N LEU A 363 -23.54 12.63 -19.34
CA LEU A 363 -24.60 11.93 -20.08
C LEU A 363 -25.48 11.09 -19.15
N GLU A 364 -24.90 10.43 -18.14
CA GLU A 364 -25.66 9.70 -17.12
C GLU A 364 -26.56 10.63 -16.30
N ALA A 365 -26.09 11.82 -15.96
CA ALA A 365 -26.88 12.84 -15.28
C ALA A 365 -28.05 13.34 -16.15
N GLU A 366 -27.80 13.63 -17.43
CA GLU A 366 -28.84 14.02 -18.41
C GLU A 366 -29.89 12.91 -18.57
N LEU A 367 -29.47 11.65 -18.68
CA LEU A 367 -30.39 10.50 -18.74
C LEU A 367 -31.23 10.37 -17.47
N CYS A 368 -30.63 10.56 -16.28
CA CYS A 368 -31.37 10.55 -15.02
C CYS A 368 -32.39 11.69 -14.95
N GLN A 369 -32.02 12.89 -15.40
CA GLN A 369 -32.91 14.04 -15.46
C GLN A 369 -34.09 13.80 -16.41
N MET A 370 -33.83 13.26 -17.60
CA MET A 370 -34.89 12.92 -18.55
C MET A 370 -35.84 11.85 -18.00
N ARG A 371 -35.31 10.81 -17.34
CA ARG A 371 -36.14 9.78 -16.67
C ARG A 371 -37.04 10.40 -15.61
N ALA A 372 -36.48 11.25 -14.73
CA ALA A 372 -37.26 11.95 -13.72
C ALA A 372 -38.34 12.86 -14.32
N SER A 373 -38.03 13.54 -15.44
CA SER A 373 -39.00 14.38 -16.16
C SER A 373 -40.14 13.55 -16.76
N ILE A 374 -39.84 12.41 -17.38
CA ILE A 374 -40.85 11.48 -17.93
C ILE A 374 -41.72 10.92 -16.81
N GLU A 375 -41.13 10.52 -15.69
CA GLU A 375 -41.89 10.04 -14.52
C GLU A 375 -42.80 11.12 -13.95
N GLN A 376 -42.35 12.37 -13.92
CA GLN A 376 -43.17 13.50 -13.49
C GLN A 376 -44.33 13.74 -14.46
N GLN A 377 -44.07 13.80 -15.77
CA GLN A 377 -45.12 13.92 -16.79
C GLN A 377 -46.13 12.77 -16.69
N GLY A 378 -45.67 11.55 -16.45
CA GLY A 378 -46.54 10.39 -16.25
C GLY A 378 -47.49 10.55 -15.05
N ARG A 379 -47.02 11.14 -13.94
CA ARG A 379 -47.87 11.48 -12.78
C ARG A 379 -48.89 12.56 -13.14
N ASP A 380 -48.46 13.60 -13.84
CA ASP A 380 -49.33 14.71 -14.23
C ASP A 380 -50.43 14.23 -15.21
N TYR A 381 -50.10 13.35 -16.16
CA TYR A 381 -51.07 12.71 -17.05
C TYR A 381 -52.05 11.82 -16.31
N ALA A 382 -51.59 11.04 -15.32
CA ALA A 382 -52.47 10.20 -14.50
C ALA A 382 -53.48 11.05 -13.71
N LEU A 383 -53.04 12.17 -13.13
CA LEU A 383 -53.91 13.11 -12.43
C LEU A 383 -54.92 13.75 -13.38
N LEU A 384 -54.49 14.17 -14.58
CA LEU A 384 -55.38 14.75 -15.57
C LEU A 384 -56.45 13.74 -16.03
N LEU A 385 -56.05 12.47 -16.20
CA LEU A 385 -56.98 11.39 -16.54
C LEU A 385 -58.01 11.17 -15.43
N ASP A 386 -57.59 11.16 -14.15
CA ASP A 386 -58.51 11.06 -13.01
C ASP A 386 -59.54 12.19 -13.01
N ILE A 387 -59.10 13.44 -13.18
CA ILE A 387 -59.98 14.61 -13.30
C ILE A 387 -60.94 14.46 -14.48
N LYS A 388 -60.45 14.04 -15.66
CA LYS A 388 -61.29 13.80 -16.85
C LYS A 388 -62.36 12.77 -16.55
N THR A 389 -62.00 11.63 -15.94
CA THR A 389 -62.97 10.57 -15.61
C THR A 389 -64.03 11.05 -14.60
N ARG A 390 -63.64 11.87 -13.62
CA ARG A 390 -64.58 12.49 -12.68
C ARG A 390 -65.54 13.47 -13.37
N LEU A 391 -65.03 14.34 -14.23
CA LEU A 391 -65.85 15.27 -15.01
C LEU A 391 -66.81 14.53 -15.97
N GLU A 392 -66.37 13.44 -16.59
CA GLU A 392 -67.23 12.59 -17.42
C GLU A 392 -68.38 11.98 -16.61
N GLN A 393 -68.12 11.54 -15.36
CA GLN A 393 -69.16 11.08 -14.44
C GLN A 393 -70.16 12.18 -14.10
N GLU A 394 -69.68 13.39 -13.79
CA GLU A 394 -70.53 14.56 -13.53
C GLU A 394 -71.39 14.93 -14.75
N ILE A 395 -70.84 14.92 -15.96
CA ILE A 395 -71.61 15.16 -17.18
C ILE A 395 -72.70 14.09 -17.37
N CYS A 396 -72.40 12.82 -17.07
CA CYS A 396 -73.39 11.74 -17.13
C CYS A 396 -74.52 11.96 -16.12
N THR A 397 -74.21 12.37 -14.88
CA THR A 397 -75.25 12.68 -13.88
C THR A 397 -76.07 13.91 -14.29
N TYR A 398 -75.44 14.97 -14.80
CA TYR A 398 -76.15 16.14 -15.31
C TYR A 398 -77.08 15.79 -16.48
N ARG A 399 -76.64 14.96 -17.43
CA ARG A 399 -77.48 14.47 -18.54
C ARG A 399 -78.69 13.67 -18.03
N SER A 400 -78.49 12.79 -17.05
CA SER A 400 -79.58 12.01 -16.45
C SER A 400 -80.59 12.89 -15.70
N LEU A 401 -80.13 13.94 -15.01
CA LEU A 401 -81.04 14.88 -14.33
C LEU A 401 -81.87 15.71 -15.33
N LEU A 402 -81.27 16.14 -16.45
CA LEU A 402 -81.97 16.83 -17.54
C LEU A 402 -83.05 15.94 -18.18
N GLU A 403 -82.71 14.69 -18.49
CA GLU A 403 -83.67 13.72 -19.06
C GLU A 403 -84.84 13.43 -18.10
N ASN A 404 -84.59 13.39 -16.78
CA ASN A 404 -85.63 13.24 -15.76
C ASN A 404 -86.48 14.50 -15.52
N GLN A 405 -86.01 15.69 -15.90
CA GLN A 405 -86.81 16.92 -15.91
C GLN A 405 -87.69 17.02 -17.16
N ASP A 406 -87.20 16.59 -18.33
CA ASP A 406 -87.98 16.57 -19.58
C ASP A 406 -89.16 15.57 -19.53
N ILE A 407 -89.12 14.56 -18.65
CA ILE A 407 -90.24 13.64 -18.40
C ILE A 407 -91.39 14.32 -17.61
N LYS A 408 -91.13 15.40 -16.86
CA LYS A 408 -92.18 16.12 -16.08
C LYS A 408 -92.89 17.22 -16.88
N THR A 409 -92.43 17.56 -18.07
CA THR A 409 -93.02 18.62 -18.92
C THR A 409 -93.65 18.13 -20.22
N GLN A 410 -93.72 16.82 -20.49
CA GLN A 410 -94.49 16.30 -21.63
C GLN A 410 -95.99 16.13 -21.32
N ILE A 411 -96.71 17.21 -21.65
CA ILE A 411 -98.12 17.22 -22.04
C ILE A 411 -98.31 16.31 -23.28
N PRO A 412 -99.42 15.54 -23.39
CA PRO A 412 -99.60 14.56 -24.46
C PRO A 412 -99.90 15.24 -25.81
N GLY A 413 -99.13 14.85 -26.83
CA GLY A 413 -99.53 14.99 -28.22
C GLY A 413 -98.65 15.89 -29.08
N SER A 414 -97.54 15.36 -29.59
CA SER A 414 -97.09 15.63 -30.96
C SER A 414 -95.94 14.69 -31.32
N THR A 415 -96.19 13.85 -32.31
CA THR A 415 -95.20 13.02 -32.99
C THR A 415 -94.21 13.91 -33.75
N ILE A 416 -92.93 13.89 -33.39
CA ILE A 416 -91.85 14.24 -34.32
C ILE A 416 -90.81 13.12 -34.28
N VAL A 417 -90.73 12.42 -35.41
CA VAL A 417 -89.69 11.45 -35.73
C VAL A 417 -88.41 12.23 -35.99
N ILE A 418 -87.36 12.01 -35.20
CA ILE A 418 -85.98 12.28 -35.62
C ILE A 418 -85.15 11.01 -35.35
N SER A 419 -84.73 10.42 -36.47
CA SER A 419 -83.79 9.32 -36.55
C SER A 419 -82.38 9.82 -36.21
N GLY A 420 -81.67 9.10 -35.36
CA GLY A 420 -80.28 9.40 -35.00
C GLY A 420 -79.76 8.43 -33.95
N GLY A 421 -79.27 7.27 -34.39
CA GLY A 421 -78.71 6.27 -33.51
C GLY A 421 -77.41 6.71 -32.84
N SER A 422 -77.15 6.17 -31.65
CA SER A 422 -75.82 5.73 -31.19
C SER A 422 -75.98 4.95 -29.90
N GLN A 423 -75.68 3.65 -29.99
CA GLN A 423 -75.56 2.76 -28.84
C GLN A 423 -74.29 3.16 -28.06
N CYS A 424 -74.43 3.49 -26.78
CA CYS A 424 -73.31 3.53 -25.84
C CYS A 424 -73.14 2.13 -25.21
N SER A 425 -72.40 1.25 -25.90
CA SER A 425 -71.87 0.05 -25.27
C SER A 425 -70.72 0.42 -24.33
N GLY A 426 -70.85 0.06 -23.05
CA GLY A 426 -69.77 0.11 -22.08
C GLY A 426 -68.65 -0.85 -22.49
N GLY A 427 -67.56 -0.29 -22.99
CA GLY A 427 -66.31 -1.01 -23.24
C GLY A 427 -65.31 -0.72 -22.12
N SER A 428 -65.04 -1.75 -21.31
CA SER A 428 -63.91 -1.76 -20.38
C SER A 428 -62.60 -1.73 -21.17
N HIS A 429 -61.83 -0.64 -21.06
CA HIS A 429 -60.48 -0.57 -21.59
C HIS A 429 -59.46 -0.73 -20.45
N THR A 430 -58.96 -1.97 -20.32
CA THR A 430 -57.66 -2.23 -19.71
C THR A 430 -56.58 -1.74 -20.68
N ILE A 431 -55.89 -0.65 -20.34
CA ILE A 431 -54.68 -0.24 -21.06
C ILE A 431 -53.49 -0.84 -20.32
N THR A 432 -53.00 -1.96 -20.85
CA THR A 432 -51.65 -2.45 -20.57
C THR A 432 -50.68 -1.49 -21.24
N THR A 433 -50.03 -0.62 -20.46
CA THR A 433 -48.93 0.22 -20.94
C THR A 433 -47.69 -0.65 -21.18
N GLY A 434 -47.54 -1.11 -22.41
CA GLY A 434 -46.27 -1.63 -22.92
C GLY A 434 -45.26 -0.49 -22.99
N GLY A 435 -44.32 -0.47 -22.05
CA GLY A 435 -43.13 0.38 -22.15
C GLY A 435 -42.25 -0.03 -23.33
N PRO A 436 -41.56 0.90 -24.00
CA PRO A 436 -40.63 0.55 -25.06
C PRO A 436 -39.44 -0.21 -24.46
N THR A 437 -39.30 -1.48 -24.83
CA THR A 437 -38.08 -2.25 -24.59
C THR A 437 -37.00 -1.69 -25.52
N VAL A 438 -36.12 -0.85 -24.98
CA VAL A 438 -34.87 -0.47 -25.64
C VAL A 438 -33.93 -1.66 -25.52
N GLN A 439 -33.81 -2.42 -26.61
CA GLN A 439 -32.78 -3.43 -26.79
C GLN A 439 -31.42 -2.72 -26.86
N ILE A 440 -30.66 -2.78 -25.77
CA ILE A 440 -29.25 -2.38 -25.76
C ILE A 440 -28.49 -3.45 -26.54
N LYS A 441 -28.11 -3.16 -27.79
CA LYS A 441 -27.08 -3.94 -28.48
C LYS A 441 -25.75 -3.70 -27.77
N GLN A 442 -25.28 -4.68 -27.01
CA GLN A 442 -23.88 -4.79 -26.65
C GLN A 442 -23.06 -5.00 -27.94
N THR A 443 -22.43 -3.95 -28.44
CA THR A 443 -21.28 -4.11 -29.35
C THR A 443 -20.04 -4.31 -28.48
N THR A 444 -19.67 -5.56 -28.26
CA THR A 444 -18.31 -5.93 -27.85
C THR A 444 -17.34 -5.49 -28.94
N SER A 445 -16.66 -4.37 -28.73
CA SER A 445 -15.52 -3.98 -29.57
C SER A 445 -14.28 -4.72 -29.04
N THR A 446 -13.93 -5.79 -29.74
CA THR A 446 -12.75 -6.61 -29.51
C THR A 446 -11.49 -5.76 -29.64
N SER A 447 -10.63 -5.84 -28.62
CA SER A 447 -9.28 -5.31 -28.60
C SER A 447 -8.49 -5.72 -29.84
N HIS A 448 -7.94 -4.75 -30.57
CA HIS A 448 -6.74 -4.97 -31.36
C HIS A 448 -5.59 -4.20 -30.74
N GLN A 449 -4.70 -4.96 -30.09
CA GLN A 449 -3.31 -4.57 -29.87
C GLN A 449 -2.69 -4.23 -31.23
N ILE A 450 -2.04 -3.07 -31.31
CA ILE A 450 -1.02 -2.80 -32.31
C ILE A 450 0.29 -2.61 -31.53
N TYR A 451 1.28 -3.38 -31.97
CA TYR A 451 2.67 -3.42 -31.54
C TYR A 451 3.36 -2.05 -31.63
#